data_AF-A0A1M6KBA0-F1
#
_entry.id   AF-A0A1M6KBA0-F1
#
_cell.length_a   1.000
_cell.length_b   1.000
_cell.length_c   1.000
_cell.angle_alpha   90.00
_cell.angle_beta   90.00
_cell.angle_gamma   90.00
#
_symmetry.space_group_name_H-M   'P 1'
#
loop_
_entity.id
_entity.type
_entity.pdbx_description
1 polymer ?
#
loop_
_entity_poly.entity_id
_entity_poly.type
_entity_poly.pdbx_seq_one_letter_code
_entity_poly.pdbx_strand_id
1 'polypeptide(L)'
;LEAGHYHHTFGTVFKKPDGTRYNPEWAEVAKAYGIKAKKISSAEEFKAVFKEALEANEPYLIDVPIENIPVPTDGVWNINDIYTPKENVVDGKLMYGEPIKSKHAATK
;
A
#
# COMPACT_ATOMS: atom_id res chain seq x y z
N LEU A 1 1.38 6.23 -11.97
CA LEU A 1 1.36 6.78 -13.33
C LEU A 1 0.58 8.09 -13.36
N GLU A 2 -0.74 8.11 -13.12
CA GLU A 2 -1.51 9.36 -13.31
C GLU A 2 -1.23 10.43 -12.26
N ALA A 3 -1.29 10.08 -10.98
CA ALA A 3 -1.06 11.05 -9.91
C ALA A 3 0.38 11.63 -9.94
N GLY A 4 1.35 10.80 -10.33
CA GLY A 4 2.77 11.16 -10.37
C GLY A 4 3.15 12.04 -11.57
N HIS A 5 2.50 11.89 -12.72
CA HIS A 5 2.85 12.63 -13.95
C HIS A 5 1.84 13.71 -14.34
N TYR A 6 0.55 13.47 -14.08
CA TYR A 6 -0.55 14.35 -14.49
C TYR A 6 -1.23 15.05 -13.31
N HIS A 7 -0.75 14.81 -12.08
CA HIS A 7 -1.35 15.32 -10.85
C HIS A 7 -2.87 15.06 -10.76
N HIS A 8 -3.31 13.96 -11.37
CA HIS A 8 -4.72 13.62 -11.53
C HIS A 8 -4.99 12.18 -11.09
N THR A 9 -6.21 11.93 -10.62
CA THR A 9 -6.70 10.62 -10.20
C THR A 9 -8.11 10.42 -10.72
N PHE A 10 -8.40 9.31 -11.39
CA PHE A 10 -9.74 9.02 -11.93
C PHE A 10 -10.52 8.12 -10.97
N GLY A 11 -11.60 8.64 -10.36
CA GLY A 11 -12.67 7.83 -9.75
C GLY A 11 -12.27 6.84 -8.63
N THR A 12 -11.01 6.82 -8.19
CA THR A 12 -10.47 5.86 -7.22
C THR A 12 -10.09 6.50 -5.88
N VAL A 13 -10.18 7.83 -5.77
CA VAL A 13 -9.92 8.58 -4.54
C VAL A 13 -11.23 9.15 -4.03
N PHE A 14 -11.74 8.56 -2.96
CA PHE A 14 -12.93 9.03 -2.28
C PHE A 14 -12.52 9.93 -1.09
N LYS A 15 -13.23 11.05 -0.92
CA LYS A 15 -12.99 12.00 0.16
C LYS A 15 -14.29 12.27 0.91
N LYS A 16 -14.17 12.54 2.21
CA LYS A 16 -15.26 13.07 3.03
C LYS A 16 -15.50 14.56 2.69
N PRO A 17 -16.61 15.16 3.14
CA PRO A 17 -16.87 16.59 2.93
C PRO A 17 -15.79 17.53 3.48
N ASP A 18 -15.03 17.10 4.48
CA ASP A 18 -13.90 17.83 5.07
C ASP A 18 -12.60 17.71 4.24
N GLY A 19 -12.62 16.99 3.12
CA GLY A 19 -11.47 16.77 2.25
C GLY A 19 -10.52 15.64 2.68
N THR A 20 -10.75 15.00 3.81
CA THR A 20 -9.95 13.84 4.25
C THR A 20 -10.26 12.60 3.40
N ARG A 21 -9.29 11.68 3.28
CA ARG A 21 -9.50 10.42 2.56
C ARG A 21 -10.59 9.60 3.24
N TYR A 22 -11.52 9.10 2.45
CA TYR A 22 -12.49 8.14 2.91
C TYR A 22 -11.85 6.75 2.97
N ASN A 23 -11.95 6.09 4.12
CA ASN A 23 -11.66 4.68 4.30
C ASN A 23 -12.72 4.10 5.24
N PRO A 24 -13.44 3.03 4.87
CA PRO A 24 -14.36 2.36 5.77
C PRO A 24 -13.65 1.83 7.02
N GLU A 25 -14.36 1.80 8.15
CA GLU A 25 -13.90 1.10 9.35
C GLU A 25 -14.28 -0.39 9.23
N TRP A 26 -13.44 -1.18 8.54
CA TRP A 26 -13.75 -2.58 8.20
C TRP A 26 -13.96 -3.45 9.42
N ALA A 27 -13.24 -3.20 10.51
CA ALA A 27 -13.45 -3.87 11.78
C ALA A 27 -14.87 -3.64 12.33
N GLU A 28 -15.41 -2.42 12.23
CA GLU A 28 -16.78 -2.11 12.69
C GLU A 28 -17.83 -2.72 11.77
N VAL A 29 -17.58 -2.74 10.46
CA VAL A 29 -18.45 -3.44 9.50
C VAL A 29 -18.52 -4.94 9.83
N ALA A 30 -17.39 -5.59 10.05
CA ALA A 30 -17.35 -7.01 10.41
C ALA A 30 -18.10 -7.31 11.71
N LYS A 31 -17.90 -6.49 12.75
CA LYS A 31 -18.63 -6.60 14.02
C LYS A 31 -20.14 -6.50 13.83
N ALA A 32 -20.62 -5.61 12.96
CA ALA A 32 -22.05 -5.47 12.66
C ALA A 32 -22.66 -6.74 12.02
N TYR A 33 -21.85 -7.57 11.36
CA TYR A 33 -22.25 -8.89 10.84
C TYR A 33 -21.99 -10.05 11.83
N GLY A 34 -21.62 -9.75 13.08
CA GLY A 34 -21.36 -10.76 14.10
C GLY A 34 -19.99 -11.45 13.99
N ILE A 35 -19.08 -10.90 13.18
CA ILE A 35 -17.71 -11.41 13.02
C ILE A 35 -16.80 -10.71 14.03
N LYS A 36 -15.98 -11.45 14.77
CA LYS A 36 -14.96 -10.82 15.64
C LYS A 36 -13.99 -10.03 14.79
N ALA A 37 -13.65 -8.81 15.20
CA ALA A 37 -12.72 -8.02 14.42
C ALA A 37 -11.91 -7.03 15.24
N LYS A 38 -10.70 -6.76 14.78
CA LYS A 38 -9.75 -5.84 15.42
C LYS A 38 -8.95 -5.09 14.37
N LYS A 39 -8.86 -3.78 14.54
CA LYS A 39 -7.98 -2.91 13.76
C LYS A 39 -6.68 -2.71 14.51
N ILE A 40 -5.56 -2.93 13.84
CA ILE A 40 -4.24 -2.68 14.42
C ILE A 40 -3.71 -1.31 13.99
N SER A 41 -2.91 -0.69 14.85
CA SER A 41 -2.32 0.64 14.57
C SER A 41 -0.83 0.58 14.21
N SER A 42 -0.18 -0.55 14.46
CA SER A 42 1.25 -0.75 14.20
C SER A 42 1.56 -2.20 13.82
N ALA A 43 2.73 -2.43 13.22
CA ALA A 43 3.17 -3.76 12.82
C ALA A 43 3.46 -4.68 14.02
N GLU A 44 3.88 -4.12 15.15
CA GLU A 44 4.21 -4.85 16.39
C GLU A 44 2.98 -5.53 17.00
N GLU A 45 1.80 -4.91 16.85
CA GLU A 45 0.54 -5.48 17.32
C GLU A 45 0.12 -6.73 16.53
N PHE A 46 0.51 -6.82 15.25
CA PHE A 46 0.02 -7.83 14.33
C PHE A 46 0.25 -9.25 14.86
N LYS A 47 1.44 -9.54 15.40
CA LYS A 47 1.78 -10.89 15.88
C LYS A 47 0.84 -11.36 16.99
N ALA A 48 0.51 -10.48 17.93
CA ALA A 48 -0.36 -10.81 19.05
C ALA A 48 -1.81 -10.98 18.58
N VAL A 49 -2.31 -10.07 17.73
CA VAL A 49 -3.68 -10.11 17.21
C VAL A 49 -3.89 -11.31 16.27
N PHE A 50 -2.88 -11.65 15.48
CA PHE A 50 -2.93 -12.82 14.62
C PHE A 50 -3.02 -14.12 15.42
N LYS A 51 -2.28 -14.22 16.52
CA LYS A 51 -2.39 -15.35 17.45
C LYS A 51 -3.78 -15.42 18.08
N GLU A 52 -4.30 -14.30 18.58
CA GLU A 52 -5.66 -14.19 19.13
C GLU A 52 -6.72 -14.67 18.13
N ALA A 53 -6.62 -14.25 16.87
CA ALA A 53 -7.54 -14.63 15.80
C ALA A 53 -7.51 -16.14 15.49
N LEU A 54 -6.33 -16.77 15.50
CA LEU A 54 -6.20 -18.22 15.33
C LEU A 54 -6.79 -19.00 16.50
N GLU A 55 -6.58 -18.52 17.73
CA GLU A 55 -7.07 -19.17 18.95
C GLU A 55 -8.59 -19.01 19.14
N ALA A 56 -9.21 -17.99 18.53
CA ALA A 56 -10.64 -17.74 18.62
C ALA A 56 -11.51 -18.87 18.01
N ASN A 57 -10.96 -19.64 17.06
CA ASN A 57 -11.65 -20.75 16.40
C ASN A 57 -13.04 -20.38 15.85
N GLU A 58 -13.16 -19.15 15.33
CA GLU A 58 -14.36 -18.57 14.74
C GLU A 58 -13.97 -17.55 13.66
N PRO A 59 -14.90 -17.06 12.83
CA PRO A 59 -14.60 -16.01 11.87
C PRO A 59 -14.02 -14.75 12.54
N TYR A 60 -12.85 -14.31 12.07
CA TYR A 60 -12.14 -13.15 12.60
C TYR A 60 -11.60 -12.26 11.46
N LEU A 61 -11.83 -10.94 11.55
CA LEU A 61 -11.24 -9.94 10.64
C LEU A 61 -10.17 -9.11 11.35
N ILE A 62 -8.97 -9.08 10.79
CA ILE A 62 -7.90 -8.16 11.23
C ILE A 62 -7.81 -7.04 10.20
N ASP A 63 -8.17 -5.82 10.59
CA ASP A 63 -8.04 -4.62 9.77
C ASP A 63 -6.62 -4.07 9.94
N VAL A 64 -5.83 -4.16 8.86
CA VAL A 64 -4.42 -3.76 8.82
C VAL A 64 -4.29 -2.57 7.87
N PRO A 65 -4.23 -1.33 8.39
CA PRO A 65 -3.96 -0.16 7.57
C PRO A 65 -2.56 -0.26 6.97
N ILE A 66 -2.45 -0.12 5.65
CA ILE A 66 -1.18 -0.14 4.91
C ILE A 66 -1.00 1.20 4.21
N GLU A 67 0.20 1.77 4.32
CA GLU A 67 0.58 2.90 3.48
C GLU A 67 0.91 2.42 2.07
N ASN A 68 0.37 3.11 1.06
CA ASN A 68 0.73 2.85 -0.32
C ASN A 68 2.13 3.42 -0.61
N ILE A 69 3.15 2.66 -0.20
CA ILE A 69 4.56 2.94 -0.48
C ILE A 69 4.97 2.26 -1.80
N PRO A 70 5.91 2.84 -2.56
CA PRO A 70 6.50 2.13 -3.69
C PRO A 70 7.13 0.84 -3.20
N VAL A 71 6.81 -0.27 -3.87
CA VAL A 71 7.40 -1.57 -3.56
C VAL A 71 8.91 -1.46 -3.80
N PRO A 72 9.76 -1.76 -2.80
CA PRO A 72 11.20 -1.86 -3.01
C PRO A 72 11.49 -3.09 -3.87
N THR A 73 11.44 -2.92 -5.19
CA THR A 73 11.80 -3.98 -6.14
C THR A 73 13.29 -3.89 -6.40
N ASP A 74 13.99 -5.03 -6.29
CA ASP A 74 15.37 -5.11 -6.76
C ASP A 74 15.38 -5.08 -8.30
N GLY A 75 16.14 -4.13 -8.86
CA GLY A 75 16.22 -3.89 -10.30
C GLY A 75 15.84 -2.46 -10.69
N VAL A 76 15.86 -2.18 -11.99
CA VAL A 76 15.49 -0.86 -12.57
C VAL A 76 14.12 -0.94 -13.24
N TRP A 77 13.30 -1.93 -12.87
CA TRP A 77 12.00 -2.10 -13.46
C TRP A 77 11.05 -0.99 -12.97
N ASN A 78 10.87 0.01 -13.82
CA ASN A 78 9.91 1.08 -13.63
C ASN A 78 9.03 1.13 -14.87
N ILE A 79 7.72 0.90 -14.69
CA ILE A 79 6.78 0.92 -15.81
C ILE A 79 6.77 2.28 -16.55
N ASN A 80 7.13 3.37 -15.88
CA ASN A 80 7.25 4.68 -16.50
C ASN A 80 8.37 4.72 -17.56
N ASP A 81 9.40 3.88 -17.44
CA ASP A 81 10.52 3.84 -18.39
C ASP A 81 10.08 3.30 -19.76
N ILE A 82 8.92 2.64 -19.86
CA ILE A 82 8.30 2.26 -21.15
C ILE A 82 7.75 3.50 -21.86
N TYR A 83 7.14 4.42 -21.11
CA TYR A 83 6.52 5.63 -21.66
C TYR A 83 7.52 6.78 -21.82
N THR A 84 8.57 6.78 -21.00
CA THR A 84 9.67 7.75 -21.02
C THR A 84 11.00 6.99 -21.01
N PRO A 85 11.45 6.50 -22.17
CA PRO A 85 12.67 5.70 -22.26
C PRO A 85 13.88 6.44 -21.70
N LYS A 86 14.69 5.73 -20.91
CA LYS A 86 15.98 6.23 -20.43
C LYS A 86 17.09 5.63 -21.29
N GLU A 87 18.07 6.43 -21.69
CA GLU A 87 19.20 5.96 -22.50
C GLU A 87 20.02 4.86 -21.83
N ASN A 88 19.99 4.79 -20.50
CA ASN A 88 20.72 3.79 -19.74
C ASN A 88 19.88 2.54 -19.40
N VAL A 89 18.64 2.44 -19.89
CA VAL A 89 17.76 1.29 -19.65
C VAL A 89 17.25 0.74 -20.99
N VAL A 90 17.68 -0.47 -21.35
CA VAL A 90 17.28 -1.16 -22.58
C VAL A 90 16.63 -2.49 -22.22
N ASP A 91 15.42 -2.76 -22.74
CA ASP A 91 14.63 -3.97 -22.43
C ASP A 91 14.49 -4.24 -20.91
N GLY A 92 14.36 -3.17 -20.10
CA GLY A 92 14.24 -3.26 -18.65
C GLY A 92 15.55 -3.57 -17.90
N LYS A 93 16.70 -3.56 -18.59
CA LYS A 93 18.03 -3.78 -18.02
C LYS A 93 18.81 -2.48 -17.94
N LEU A 94 19.44 -2.23 -16.81
CA LEU A 94 20.38 -1.12 -16.63
C LEU A 94 21.68 -1.43 -17.37
N MET A 95 22.03 -0.59 -18.33
CA MET A 95 23.22 -0.76 -19.17
C MET A 95 24.47 -0.15 -18.53
N TYR A 96 24.31 0.98 -17.84
CA TYR A 96 25.38 1.71 -17.17
C TYR A 96 24.83 2.66 -16.10
N GLY A 97 25.69 3.09 -15.18
CA GLY A 97 25.32 3.90 -14.01
C GLY A 97 24.83 3.06 -12.83
N GLU A 98 24.35 3.71 -11.78
CA GLU A 98 23.78 3.03 -10.61
C GLU A 98 22.24 3.04 -10.65
N PRO A 99 21.59 1.94 -10.20
CA PRO A 99 20.15 1.89 -10.07
C PRO A 99 19.69 2.85 -8.96
N ILE A 100 19.05 3.95 -9.35
CA ILE A 100 18.44 4.88 -8.40
C ILE A 100 17.18 4.23 -7.84
N LYS A 101 17.27 3.70 -6.61
CA LYS A 101 16.10 3.19 -5.90
C LYS A 101 15.15 4.32 -5.57
N SER A 102 13.85 4.10 -5.77
CA SER A 102 12.82 5.01 -5.27
C SER A 102 12.92 5.09 -3.76
N LYS A 103 13.30 6.25 -3.23
CA LYS A 103 13.30 6.50 -1.79
C LYS A 103 11.92 7.00 -1.38
N HIS A 104 11.24 6.27 -0.51
CA HIS A 104 10.05 6.79 0.15
C HIS A 104 10.49 7.78 1.24
N ALA A 105 9.79 8.92 1.35
CA ALA A 105 10.19 10.00 2.26
C ALA A 105 10.21 9.60 3.74
N ALA A 106 9.49 8.54 4.11
CA ALA A 106 9.38 8.06 5.49
C ALA A 106 10.10 6.73 5.77
N THR A 107 10.72 6.09 4.76
CA THR A 107 11.50 4.87 4.99
C THR A 107 12.91 5.25 5.45
N LYS A 108 13.13 5.19 6.78
CA LYS A 108 14.46 5.25 7.38
C LYS A 108 15.23 3.95 7.14
#